data_AF-A0A359FXE9-F1
#
_entry.id   AF-A0A359FXE9-F1
#
_cell.length_a   1.000
_cell.length_b   1.000
_cell.length_c   1.000
_cell.angle_alpha   90.00
_cell.angle_beta   90.00
_cell.angle_gamma   90.00
#
_symmetry.space_group_name_H-M   'P 1'
#
loop_
_entity.id
_entity.type
_entity.pdbx_description
1 polymer ?
#
loop_
_entity_poly.entity_id
_entity_poly.type
_entity_poly.pdbx_seq_one_letter_code
_entity_poly.pdbx_strand_id
1 'polypeptide(L)'
;MHKSRRLSWLFLAASSIVPLVYLLVYFLYEEGALGVVELLRFVLHDFYGNGAEASIDYRNFLMTPISLFRTFFQVHGNILLFLKGFPLLWWVAIFALSLAFLLLFDLRFMRMISFQHISLTVKVHILAFVLHLAFAFFSHGNAEFMVVLIVLLPLVLVGFIDFPYRILWKLGLAMFVWNASLAILPANRLDFNNDKALADFVIAHPDKVFVLSDKNVVANICYYVSGYSVAHRVFTFPLGVHKEELLCLQKEGAVVLTDVLSRTTPLSRGSMLEGDGSDGFIFEETYVQFDSFYGTFSLDRVRIVE
;
A
#
# COMPACT_ATOMS: atom_id res chain seq x y z
N MET A 1 -19.14 37.23 -2.78
CA MET A 1 -18.09 37.08 -1.74
C MET A 1 -18.42 36.08 -0.63
N HIS A 2 -19.63 36.03 -0.06
CA HIS A 2 -19.95 35.13 1.08
C HIS A 2 -19.81 33.62 0.81
N LYS A 3 -20.19 33.13 -0.39
CA LYS A 3 -20.03 31.70 -0.75
C LYS A 3 -18.57 31.25 -0.78
N SER A 4 -17.67 32.07 -1.32
CA SER A 4 -16.24 31.76 -1.41
C SER A 4 -15.57 31.64 -0.03
N ARG A 5 -15.89 32.55 0.91
CA ARG A 5 -15.40 32.46 2.30
C ARG A 5 -15.87 31.19 3.01
N ARG A 6 -17.14 30.81 2.84
CA ARG A 6 -17.68 29.59 3.46
C ARG A 6 -16.96 28.33 2.94
N LEU A 7 -16.70 28.27 1.65
CA LEU A 7 -15.93 27.17 1.04
C LEU A 7 -14.49 27.12 1.55
N SER A 8 -13.81 28.26 1.70
CA SER A 8 -12.47 28.30 2.29
C SER A 8 -12.44 27.81 3.74
N TRP A 9 -13.43 28.16 4.56
CA TRP A 9 -13.53 27.67 5.94
C TRP A 9 -13.83 26.18 6.02
N LEU A 10 -14.70 25.66 5.14
CA LEU A 10 -14.96 24.23 5.05
C LEU A 10 -13.70 23.46 4.64
N PHE A 11 -12.94 24.00 3.68
CA PHE A 11 -11.67 23.42 3.26
C PHE A 11 -10.65 23.41 4.41
N LEU A 12 -10.47 24.53 5.12
CA LEU A 12 -9.58 24.63 6.27
C LEU A 12 -9.99 23.69 7.40
N ALA A 13 -11.29 23.62 7.71
CA ALA A 13 -11.79 22.72 8.73
C ALA A 13 -11.51 21.25 8.35
N ALA A 14 -11.80 20.85 7.11
CA ALA A 14 -11.54 19.50 6.62
C ALA A 14 -10.04 19.16 6.61
N SER A 15 -9.19 20.08 6.14
CA SER A 15 -7.73 19.86 6.07
C SER A 15 -7.07 19.84 7.45
N SER A 16 -7.70 20.44 8.46
CA SER A 16 -7.19 20.44 9.84
C SER A 16 -7.49 19.16 10.60
N ILE A 17 -8.42 18.31 10.12
CA ILE A 17 -8.79 17.06 10.80
C ILE A 17 -7.56 16.16 10.96
N VAL A 18 -6.80 15.93 9.89
CA VAL A 18 -5.65 15.02 9.92
C VAL A 18 -4.57 15.49 10.90
N PRO A 19 -4.06 16.75 10.83
CA PRO A 19 -3.12 17.25 11.83
C PRO A 19 -3.65 17.20 13.27
N LEU A 20 -4.93 17.54 13.48
CA LEU A 20 -5.53 17.52 14.82
C LEU A 20 -5.59 16.11 15.40
N VAL A 21 -5.95 15.11 14.59
CA VAL A 21 -5.98 13.71 15.03
C VAL A 21 -4.57 13.23 15.40
N TYR A 22 -3.55 13.53 14.59
CA TYR A 22 -2.17 13.19 14.92
C TYR A 22 -1.71 13.84 16.24
N LEU A 23 -2.04 15.12 16.45
CA LEU A 23 -1.73 15.82 17.70
C LEU A 23 -2.47 15.19 18.89
N LEU A 24 -3.74 14.81 18.72
CA LEU A 24 -4.52 14.15 19.76
C LEU A 24 -3.92 12.79 20.13
N VAL A 25 -3.54 11.97 19.15
CA VAL A 25 -2.87 10.67 19.42
C VAL A 25 -1.54 10.91 20.15
N TYR A 26 -0.74 11.85 19.66
CA TYR A 26 0.56 12.16 20.25
C TYR A 26 0.46 12.58 21.73
N PHE A 27 -0.50 13.46 22.06
CA PHE A 27 -0.63 13.95 23.43
C PHE A 27 -1.44 13.05 24.36
N LEU A 28 -2.46 12.35 23.86
CA LEU A 28 -3.38 11.58 24.70
C LEU A 28 -3.01 10.10 24.82
N TYR A 29 -2.32 9.53 23.83
CA TYR A 29 -1.99 8.11 23.79
C TYR A 29 -0.51 7.85 24.00
N GLU A 30 0.36 8.59 23.32
CA GLU A 30 1.82 8.42 23.41
C GLU A 30 2.46 9.25 24.54
N GLU A 31 1.67 10.05 25.26
CA GLU A 31 2.13 10.95 26.34
C GLU A 31 3.35 11.81 25.91
N GLY A 32 3.37 12.21 24.64
CA GLY A 32 4.51 12.86 24.02
C GLY A 32 4.85 14.23 24.62
N ALA A 33 6.14 14.52 24.73
CA ALA A 33 6.64 15.79 25.24
C ALA A 33 6.25 16.97 24.33
N LEU A 34 6.04 18.15 24.90
CA LEU A 34 5.80 19.38 24.15
C LEU A 34 7.09 19.83 23.43
N GLY A 35 7.28 19.35 22.20
CA GLY A 35 8.44 19.70 21.38
C GLY A 35 8.19 19.46 19.89
N VAL A 36 8.63 20.39 19.05
CA VAL A 36 8.50 20.27 17.58
C VAL A 36 9.34 19.12 17.07
N VAL A 37 10.50 18.86 17.67
CA VAL A 37 11.41 17.78 17.26
C VAL A 37 10.79 16.42 17.57
N GLU A 38 10.18 16.27 18.73
CA GLU A 38 9.57 15.06 19.24
C GLU A 38 8.28 14.75 18.46
N LEU A 39 7.49 15.79 18.14
CA LEU A 39 6.36 15.66 17.23
C LEU A 39 6.81 15.24 15.82
N LEU A 40 7.90 15.81 15.30
CA LEU A 40 8.46 15.40 14.00
C LEU A 40 8.98 13.97 14.03
N ARG A 41 9.63 13.54 15.11
CA ARG A 41 10.06 12.15 15.31
C ARG A 41 8.88 11.19 15.38
N PHE A 42 7.76 11.60 15.97
CA PHE A 42 6.54 10.81 15.99
C PHE A 42 5.92 10.70 14.58
N VAL A 43 5.75 11.81 13.88
CA VAL A 43 5.18 11.82 12.52
C VAL A 43 6.08 11.05 11.52
N LEU A 44 7.39 11.10 11.73
CA LEU A 44 8.40 10.44 10.89
C LEU A 44 8.96 9.17 11.56
N HIS A 45 8.21 8.55 12.48
CA HIS A 45 8.70 7.42 13.28
C HIS A 45 9.28 6.31 12.39
N ASP A 46 8.56 5.91 11.34
CA ASP A 46 8.99 4.85 10.43
C ASP A 46 10.27 5.21 9.65
N PHE A 47 10.50 6.49 9.36
CA PHE A 47 11.74 6.94 8.70
C PHE A 47 12.93 6.94 9.64
N TYR A 48 12.72 7.28 10.92
CA TYR A 48 13.79 7.22 11.93
C TYR A 48 14.04 5.80 12.45
N GLY A 49 13.02 4.93 12.42
CA GLY A 49 13.07 3.55 12.92
C GLY A 49 13.54 2.51 11.91
N ASN A 50 14.03 2.90 10.73
CA ASN A 50 14.32 2.01 9.59
C ASN A 50 13.10 1.22 9.07
N GLY A 51 11.87 1.62 9.41
CA GLY A 51 10.64 1.02 8.91
C GLY A 51 10.27 1.45 7.49
N ALA A 52 10.77 2.60 7.03
CA ALA A 52 10.56 3.11 5.68
C ALA A 52 11.89 3.28 4.92
N GLU A 53 12.07 2.53 3.83
CA GLU A 53 13.23 2.67 2.95
C GLU A 53 13.21 4.01 2.21
N ALA A 54 14.18 4.86 2.54
CA ALA A 54 14.38 6.17 1.95
C ALA A 54 15.79 6.28 1.38
N SER A 55 15.92 6.03 0.07
CA SER A 55 17.17 6.24 -0.67
C SER A 55 16.89 6.76 -2.07
N ILE A 56 17.92 7.36 -2.67
CA ILE A 56 17.89 7.77 -4.07
C ILE A 56 18.86 6.85 -4.81
N ASP A 57 18.31 5.90 -5.54
CA ASP A 57 19.02 4.94 -6.38
C ASP A 57 18.34 4.79 -7.76
N TYR A 58 18.84 3.86 -8.59
CA TYR A 58 18.27 3.60 -9.91
C TYR A 58 16.83 3.06 -9.85
N ARG A 59 16.44 2.44 -8.73
CA ARG A 59 15.09 1.89 -8.53
C ARG A 59 14.09 3.03 -8.45
N ASN A 60 14.42 4.19 -7.87
CA ASN A 60 13.50 5.34 -7.85
C ASN A 60 13.10 5.77 -9.26
N PHE A 61 14.05 5.83 -10.20
CA PHE A 61 13.80 6.24 -11.58
C PHE A 61 12.98 5.21 -12.38
N LEU A 62 13.16 3.92 -12.10
CA LEU A 62 12.40 2.85 -12.76
C LEU A 62 11.01 2.66 -12.14
N MET A 63 10.94 2.63 -10.81
CA MET A 63 9.74 2.29 -10.05
C MET A 63 8.74 3.44 -9.97
N THR A 64 9.20 4.70 -9.99
CA THR A 64 8.30 5.86 -9.91
C THR A 64 7.34 5.94 -11.10
N PRO A 65 7.78 5.88 -12.36
CA PRO A 65 6.87 5.88 -13.51
C PRO A 65 5.92 4.67 -13.52
N ILE A 66 6.42 3.48 -13.18
CA ILE A 66 5.61 2.25 -13.11
C ILE A 66 4.52 2.39 -12.05
N SER A 67 4.88 2.88 -10.87
CA SER A 67 3.96 3.07 -9.75
C SER A 67 2.97 4.21 -10.02
N LEU A 68 3.39 5.26 -10.72
CA LEU A 68 2.51 6.33 -11.16
C LEU A 68 1.46 5.79 -12.12
N PHE A 69 1.88 5.04 -13.15
CA PHE A 69 0.96 4.36 -14.06
C PHE A 69 0.01 3.45 -13.29
N ARG A 70 0.53 2.58 -12.42
CA ARG A 70 -0.27 1.67 -11.60
C ARG A 70 -1.27 2.41 -10.71
N THR A 71 -0.93 3.60 -10.22
CA THR A 71 -1.81 4.42 -9.38
C THR A 71 -3.00 4.97 -10.17
N PHE A 72 -2.81 5.40 -11.42
CA PHE A 72 -3.91 5.89 -12.25
C PHE A 72 -4.79 4.79 -12.85
N PHE A 73 -4.18 3.66 -13.23
CA PHE A 73 -4.89 2.56 -13.88
C PHE A 73 -5.34 1.47 -12.89
N GLN A 74 -4.88 1.54 -11.64
CA GLN A 74 -5.20 0.62 -10.54
C GLN A 74 -5.15 -0.85 -10.99
N VAL A 75 -4.06 -1.18 -11.68
CA VAL A 75 -3.79 -2.55 -12.12
C VAL A 75 -3.21 -3.30 -10.93
N HIS A 76 -4.03 -4.15 -10.33
CA HIS A 76 -3.59 -5.11 -9.31
C HIS A 76 -3.15 -6.40 -9.98
N GLY A 77 -2.07 -7.02 -9.49
CA GLY A 77 -1.56 -8.30 -10.04
C GLY A 77 -2.62 -9.42 -10.04
N ASN A 78 -3.63 -9.29 -9.19
CA ASN A 78 -4.70 -10.27 -9.00
C ASN A 78 -5.88 -10.14 -9.97
N ILE A 79 -5.95 -9.08 -10.77
CA ILE A 79 -7.16 -8.80 -11.58
C ILE A 79 -7.46 -9.96 -12.53
N LEU A 80 -6.43 -10.52 -13.18
CA LEU A 80 -6.61 -11.64 -14.09
C LEU A 80 -7.12 -12.90 -13.38
N LEU A 81 -6.68 -13.14 -12.14
CA LEU A 81 -7.17 -14.25 -11.33
C LEU A 81 -8.63 -14.03 -10.92
N PHE A 82 -9.02 -12.80 -10.59
CA PHE A 82 -10.43 -12.48 -10.30
C PHE A 82 -11.33 -12.64 -11.52
N LEU A 83 -10.89 -12.18 -12.68
CA LEU A 83 -11.65 -12.33 -13.91
C LEU A 83 -11.82 -13.80 -14.32
N LYS A 84 -10.86 -14.67 -13.98
CA LYS A 84 -10.97 -16.12 -14.17
C LYS A 84 -11.90 -16.77 -13.13
N GLY A 85 -11.76 -16.41 -11.86
CA GLY A 85 -12.55 -17.00 -10.76
C GLY A 85 -14.00 -16.54 -10.71
N PHE A 86 -14.28 -15.31 -11.15
CA PHE A 86 -15.62 -14.70 -11.12
C PHE A 86 -15.98 -14.09 -12.47
N PRO A 87 -16.55 -14.89 -13.41
CA PRO A 87 -16.83 -14.44 -14.77
C PRO A 87 -17.73 -13.20 -14.86
N LEU A 88 -18.59 -12.95 -13.86
CA LEU A 88 -19.44 -11.76 -13.82
C LEU A 88 -18.61 -10.46 -13.79
N LEU A 89 -17.39 -10.49 -13.25
CA LEU A 89 -16.50 -9.32 -13.21
C LEU A 89 -16.06 -8.88 -14.62
N TRP A 90 -16.14 -9.74 -15.64
CA TRP A 90 -15.91 -9.32 -17.03
C TRP A 90 -16.89 -8.25 -17.48
N TRP A 91 -18.16 -8.35 -17.09
CA TRP A 91 -19.15 -7.33 -17.43
C TRP A 91 -18.83 -6.00 -16.77
N VAL A 92 -18.32 -6.02 -15.55
CA VAL A 92 -17.90 -4.82 -14.82
C VAL A 92 -16.67 -4.20 -15.48
N ALA A 93 -15.68 -5.01 -15.85
CA ALA A 93 -14.50 -4.57 -16.57
C ALA A 93 -14.86 -3.96 -17.94
N ILE A 94 -15.71 -4.63 -18.72
CA ILE A 94 -16.22 -4.12 -20.00
C ILE A 94 -16.98 -2.82 -19.81
N PHE A 95 -17.82 -2.72 -18.79
CA PHE A 95 -18.56 -1.48 -18.49
C PHE A 95 -17.60 -0.33 -18.14
N ALA A 96 -16.63 -0.55 -17.25
CA ALA A 96 -15.63 0.47 -16.90
C ALA A 96 -14.79 0.89 -18.11
N LEU A 97 -14.35 -0.06 -18.94
CA LEU A 97 -13.62 0.21 -20.19
C LEU A 97 -14.48 0.96 -21.20
N SER A 98 -15.78 0.64 -21.29
CA SER A 98 -16.70 1.38 -22.18
C SER A 98 -16.87 2.82 -21.74
N LEU A 99 -16.96 3.10 -20.43
CA LEU A 99 -16.97 4.47 -19.89
C LEU A 99 -15.67 5.20 -20.19
N ALA A 100 -14.52 4.54 -20.01
CA ALA A 100 -13.21 5.09 -20.35
C ALA A 100 -13.06 5.35 -21.86
N PHE A 101 -13.63 4.50 -22.70
CA PHE A 101 -13.64 4.69 -24.16
C PHE A 101 -14.56 5.86 -24.57
N LEU A 102 -15.75 5.97 -23.98
CA LEU A 102 -16.64 7.12 -24.19
C LEU A 102 -16.00 8.44 -23.74
N LEU A 103 -15.15 8.38 -22.70
CA LEU A 103 -14.33 9.50 -22.26
C LEU A 103 -13.40 9.99 -23.36
N LEU A 104 -12.74 9.09 -24.10
CA LEU A 104 -11.84 9.46 -25.21
C LEU A 104 -12.56 10.29 -26.28
N PHE A 105 -13.83 9.99 -26.57
CA PHE A 105 -14.63 10.82 -27.47
C PHE A 105 -15.00 12.16 -26.88
N ASP A 106 -15.19 12.25 -25.56
CA ASP A 106 -15.50 13.52 -24.91
C ASP A 106 -14.26 14.42 -24.80
N LEU A 107 -13.04 13.87 -24.83
CA LEU A 107 -11.80 14.65 -24.84
C LEU A 107 -11.76 15.68 -25.98
N ARG A 108 -12.41 15.41 -27.11
CA ARG A 108 -12.50 16.37 -28.24
C ARG A 108 -13.25 17.66 -27.91
N PHE A 109 -14.05 17.66 -26.84
CA PHE A 109 -14.76 18.84 -26.37
C PHE A 109 -13.96 19.64 -25.34
N MET A 110 -12.80 19.16 -24.92
CA MET A 110 -11.90 19.91 -24.05
C MET A 110 -11.31 21.09 -24.82
N ARG A 111 -11.23 22.23 -24.14
CA ARG A 111 -10.60 23.44 -24.67
C ARG A 111 -9.47 23.86 -23.75
N MET A 112 -8.32 24.15 -24.34
CA MET A 112 -7.21 24.76 -23.63
C MET A 112 -7.61 26.18 -23.22
N ILE A 113 -7.37 26.53 -21.96
CA ILE A 113 -7.54 27.88 -21.43
C ILE A 113 -6.21 28.62 -21.60
N SER A 114 -6.27 29.93 -21.87
CA SER A 114 -5.08 30.77 -21.96
C SER A 114 -4.27 30.76 -20.66
N PHE A 115 -2.96 30.50 -20.77
CA PHE A 115 -2.01 30.45 -19.66
C PHE A 115 -1.78 31.79 -18.95
N GLN A 116 -2.32 32.90 -19.47
CA GLN A 116 -1.98 34.24 -19.03
C GLN A 116 -2.33 34.53 -17.56
N HIS A 117 -3.24 33.77 -16.93
CA HIS A 117 -3.63 34.00 -15.53
C HIS A 117 -3.88 32.70 -14.75
N ILE A 118 -2.83 31.93 -14.46
CA ILE A 118 -2.92 30.82 -13.50
C ILE A 118 -3.21 31.37 -12.10
N SER A 119 -4.34 30.98 -11.52
CA SER A 119 -4.75 31.42 -10.17
C SER A 119 -3.79 30.93 -9.08
N LEU A 120 -3.75 31.65 -7.95
CA LEU A 120 -2.96 31.21 -6.78
C LEU A 120 -3.36 29.81 -6.32
N THR A 121 -4.66 29.49 -6.36
CA THR A 121 -5.18 28.16 -6.03
C THR A 121 -4.52 27.08 -6.89
N VAL A 122 -4.46 27.26 -8.21
CA VAL A 122 -3.83 26.28 -9.11
C VAL A 122 -2.33 26.17 -8.82
N LYS A 123 -1.63 27.29 -8.56
CA LYS A 123 -0.20 27.27 -8.19
C LYS A 123 0.07 26.46 -6.92
N VAL A 124 -0.76 26.60 -5.89
CA VAL A 124 -0.64 25.81 -4.66
C VAL A 124 -0.85 24.33 -4.91
N HIS A 125 -1.83 23.95 -5.76
CA HIS A 125 -2.06 22.55 -6.11
C HIS A 125 -0.94 21.96 -6.99
N ILE A 126 -0.34 22.76 -7.87
CA ILE A 126 0.87 22.37 -8.61
C ILE A 126 2.01 22.09 -7.63
N LEU A 127 2.25 23.00 -6.68
CA LEU A 127 3.27 22.80 -5.67
C LEU A 127 3.00 21.54 -4.84
N ALA A 128 1.76 21.35 -4.38
CA ALA A 128 1.37 20.14 -3.66
C ALA A 128 1.59 18.87 -4.49
N PHE A 129 1.23 18.89 -5.78
CA PHE A 129 1.43 17.77 -6.71
C PHE A 129 2.92 17.44 -6.86
N VAL A 130 3.77 18.45 -7.10
CA VAL A 130 5.21 18.27 -7.24
C VAL A 130 5.84 17.75 -5.95
N LEU A 131 5.46 18.30 -4.79
CA LEU A 131 5.97 17.84 -3.49
C LEU A 131 5.57 16.40 -3.19
N HIS A 132 4.32 16.01 -3.46
CA HIS A 132 3.87 14.62 -3.30
C HIS A 132 4.60 13.68 -4.25
N LEU A 133 4.79 14.09 -5.51
CA LEU A 133 5.54 13.27 -6.46
C LEU A 133 7.01 13.14 -6.08
N ALA A 134 7.65 14.22 -5.60
CA ALA A 134 9.02 14.19 -5.11
C ALA A 134 9.16 13.30 -3.86
N PHE A 135 8.20 13.35 -2.95
CA PHE A 135 8.19 12.50 -1.77
C PHE A 135 7.96 11.02 -2.11
N ALA A 136 7.02 10.75 -3.02
CA ALA A 136 6.81 9.40 -3.55
C ALA A 136 8.06 8.88 -4.25
N PHE A 137 8.73 9.73 -5.06
CA PHE A 137 10.00 9.41 -5.69
C PHE A 137 11.06 9.07 -4.63
N PHE A 138 11.22 9.90 -3.58
CA PHE A 138 12.16 9.66 -2.49
C PHE A 138 11.88 8.34 -1.74
N SER A 139 10.62 7.92 -1.67
CA SER A 139 10.19 6.61 -1.15
C SER A 139 10.11 5.53 -2.25
N HIS A 140 11.05 5.56 -3.21
CA HIS A 140 11.19 4.59 -4.30
C HIS A 140 9.91 4.37 -5.14
N GLY A 141 9.14 5.43 -5.33
CA GLY A 141 7.87 5.38 -6.05
C GLY A 141 6.71 4.79 -5.25
N ASN A 142 6.67 4.94 -3.92
CA ASN A 142 5.59 4.40 -3.09
C ASN A 142 4.19 4.88 -3.58
N ALA A 143 3.34 3.91 -3.94
CA ALA A 143 2.02 4.14 -4.50
C ALA A 143 1.04 4.77 -3.50
N GLU A 144 1.23 4.56 -2.20
CA GLU A 144 0.39 5.16 -1.15
C GLU A 144 0.49 6.69 -1.18
N PHE A 145 1.69 7.22 -1.37
CA PHE A 145 1.89 8.67 -1.52
C PHE A 145 1.42 9.19 -2.88
N MET A 146 1.42 8.34 -3.92
CA MET A 146 0.94 8.70 -5.25
C MET A 146 -0.58 8.76 -5.36
N VAL A 147 -1.34 8.07 -4.49
CA VAL A 147 -2.81 8.05 -4.59
C VAL A 147 -3.42 9.46 -4.54
N VAL A 148 -2.77 10.37 -3.80
CA VAL A 148 -3.17 11.78 -3.69
C VAL A 148 -3.05 12.51 -5.04
N LEU A 149 -2.11 12.10 -5.90
CA LEU A 149 -1.91 12.68 -7.22
C LEU A 149 -3.14 12.51 -8.13
N ILE A 150 -3.93 11.44 -7.95
CA ILE A 150 -5.17 11.22 -8.68
C ILE A 150 -6.17 12.37 -8.43
N VAL A 151 -6.21 12.86 -7.19
CA VAL A 151 -7.12 13.95 -6.78
C VAL A 151 -6.53 15.30 -7.13
N LEU A 152 -5.22 15.48 -6.98
CA LEU A 152 -4.54 16.75 -7.30
C LEU A 152 -4.51 17.02 -8.80
N LEU A 153 -4.39 16.00 -9.65
CA LEU A 153 -4.25 16.16 -11.09
C LEU A 153 -5.45 16.92 -11.70
N PRO A 154 -6.73 16.54 -11.50
CA PRO A 154 -7.87 17.33 -11.97
C PRO A 154 -7.86 18.78 -11.47
N LEU A 155 -7.47 19.02 -10.21
CA LEU A 155 -7.42 20.36 -9.63
C LEU A 155 -6.35 21.24 -10.30
N VAL A 156 -5.23 20.64 -10.68
CA VAL A 156 -4.21 21.30 -11.50
C VAL A 156 -4.73 21.54 -12.91
N LEU A 157 -5.30 20.51 -13.56
CA LEU A 157 -5.72 20.59 -14.96
C LEU A 157 -6.86 21.59 -15.19
N VAL A 158 -7.76 21.82 -14.22
CA VAL A 158 -8.81 22.87 -14.33
C VAL A 158 -8.23 24.27 -14.54
N GLY A 159 -6.98 24.51 -14.14
CA GLY A 159 -6.27 25.76 -14.43
C GLY A 159 -5.82 25.93 -15.88
N PHE A 160 -5.82 24.85 -16.67
CA PHE A 160 -5.28 24.80 -18.03
C PHE A 160 -6.30 24.33 -19.07
N ILE A 161 -7.33 23.60 -18.64
CA ILE A 161 -8.30 22.95 -19.51
C ILE A 161 -9.70 23.21 -18.96
N ASP A 162 -10.61 23.61 -19.84
CA ASP A 162 -12.03 23.69 -19.51
C ASP A 162 -12.65 22.28 -19.57
N PHE A 163 -12.91 21.70 -18.39
CA PHE A 163 -13.49 20.36 -18.26
C PHE A 163 -15.02 20.43 -18.27
N PRO A 164 -15.70 19.84 -19.26
CA PRO A 164 -17.13 19.59 -19.10
C PRO A 164 -17.33 18.61 -17.92
N TYR A 165 -18.21 18.97 -16.99
CA TYR A 165 -18.48 18.18 -15.77
C TYR A 165 -18.79 16.70 -16.05
N ARG A 166 -19.34 16.39 -17.23
CA ARG A 166 -19.64 15.03 -17.69
C ARG A 166 -18.39 14.15 -17.78
N ILE A 167 -17.24 14.70 -18.16
CA ILE A 167 -15.96 13.98 -18.23
C ILE A 167 -15.52 13.61 -16.82
N LEU A 168 -15.53 14.56 -15.89
CA LEU A 168 -15.15 14.30 -14.50
C LEU A 168 -16.06 13.25 -13.86
N TRP A 169 -17.36 13.30 -14.14
CA TRP A 169 -18.31 12.30 -13.66
C TRP A 169 -18.06 10.91 -14.24
N LYS A 170 -17.86 10.79 -15.57
CA LYS A 170 -17.56 9.51 -16.22
C LYS A 170 -16.24 8.93 -15.71
N LEU A 171 -15.22 9.76 -15.50
CA LEU A 171 -13.92 9.33 -15.00
C LEU A 171 -14.05 8.83 -13.57
N GLY A 172 -14.66 9.63 -12.69
CA GLY A 172 -14.91 9.25 -11.31
C GLY A 172 -15.75 7.97 -11.20
N LEU A 173 -16.80 7.83 -12.01
CA LEU A 173 -17.63 6.63 -12.03
C LEU A 173 -16.88 5.40 -12.57
N ALA A 174 -16.12 5.54 -13.65
CA ALA A 174 -15.33 4.45 -14.20
C ALA A 174 -14.29 3.95 -13.18
N MET A 175 -13.57 4.89 -12.54
CA MET A 175 -12.63 4.58 -11.47
C MET A 175 -13.34 3.93 -10.28
N PHE A 176 -14.46 4.49 -9.82
CA PHE A 176 -15.21 3.93 -8.69
C PHE A 176 -15.66 2.51 -8.97
N VAL A 177 -16.28 2.26 -10.12
CA VAL A 177 -16.77 0.93 -10.50
C VAL A 177 -15.60 -0.06 -10.63
N TRP A 178 -14.52 0.33 -11.29
CA TRP A 178 -13.32 -0.49 -11.44
C TRP A 178 -12.72 -0.88 -10.08
N ASN A 179 -12.48 0.08 -9.19
CA ASN A 179 -11.83 -0.17 -7.90
C ASN A 179 -12.73 -0.86 -6.90
N ALA A 180 -13.99 -0.45 -6.82
CA ALA A 180 -14.94 -1.10 -5.93
C ALA A 180 -15.06 -2.58 -6.28
N SER A 181 -15.17 -2.91 -7.56
CA SER A 181 -15.41 -4.30 -8.00
C SER A 181 -14.16 -5.17 -8.05
N LEU A 182 -13.00 -4.64 -8.43
CA LEU A 182 -11.79 -5.43 -8.66
C LEU A 182 -10.73 -5.30 -7.57
N ALA A 183 -10.86 -4.33 -6.67
CA ALA A 183 -9.91 -4.12 -5.57
C ALA A 183 -10.58 -4.24 -4.20
N ILE A 184 -11.53 -3.34 -3.91
CA ILE A 184 -12.09 -3.18 -2.56
C ILE A 184 -12.99 -4.36 -2.18
N LEU A 185 -13.98 -4.71 -3.00
CA LEU A 185 -14.91 -5.79 -2.69
C LEU A 185 -14.21 -7.16 -2.59
N PRO A 186 -13.32 -7.54 -3.54
CA PRO A 186 -12.55 -8.77 -3.41
C PRO A 186 -11.71 -8.78 -2.14
N ALA A 187 -10.98 -7.70 -1.83
CA ALA A 187 -10.12 -7.63 -0.64
C ALA A 187 -10.88 -7.69 0.68
N ASN A 188 -12.14 -7.24 0.72
CA ASN A 188 -12.97 -7.35 1.90
C ASN A 188 -13.49 -8.78 2.12
N ARG A 189 -13.84 -9.49 1.04
CA ARG A 189 -14.57 -10.76 1.13
C ARG A 189 -13.71 -12.01 0.97
N LEU A 190 -12.57 -11.90 0.32
CA LEU A 190 -11.68 -13.03 0.04
C LEU A 190 -10.47 -12.93 0.95
N ASP A 191 -10.24 -13.97 1.73
CA ASP A 191 -8.98 -14.16 2.42
C ASP A 191 -7.97 -14.74 1.43
N PHE A 192 -7.21 -13.87 0.78
CA PHE A 192 -6.40 -14.26 -0.38
C PHE A 192 -5.30 -15.25 -0.03
N ASN A 193 -4.60 -15.00 1.07
CA ASN A 193 -3.49 -15.80 1.54
C ASN A 193 -3.85 -16.68 2.74
N ASN A 194 -5.12 -16.72 3.14
CA ASN A 194 -5.56 -17.41 4.35
C ASN A 194 -4.79 -16.93 5.60
N ASP A 195 -4.57 -15.61 5.69
CA ASP A 195 -3.74 -14.99 6.72
C ASP A 195 -4.32 -15.21 8.12
N LYS A 196 -5.63 -15.42 8.22
CA LYS A 196 -6.29 -15.76 9.49
C LYS A 196 -5.90 -17.14 9.98
N ALA A 197 -5.94 -18.17 9.13
CA ALA A 197 -5.54 -19.51 9.54
C ALA A 197 -4.05 -19.57 9.90
N LEU A 198 -3.22 -18.81 9.18
CA LEU A 198 -1.80 -18.66 9.52
C LEU A 198 -1.62 -17.96 10.88
N ALA A 199 -2.34 -16.87 11.15
CA ALA A 199 -2.31 -16.18 12.44
C ALA A 199 -2.79 -17.08 13.59
N ASP A 200 -3.87 -17.83 13.40
CA ASP A 200 -4.36 -18.80 14.38
C ASP A 200 -3.31 -19.87 14.68
N PHE A 201 -2.59 -20.34 13.64
CA PHE A 201 -1.48 -21.29 13.80
C PHE A 201 -0.32 -20.68 14.59
N VAL A 202 0.05 -19.43 14.32
CA VAL A 202 1.10 -18.70 15.06
C VAL A 202 0.71 -18.54 16.53
N ILE A 203 -0.54 -18.19 16.81
CA ILE A 203 -1.07 -18.07 18.19
C ILE A 203 -1.01 -19.42 18.90
N ALA A 204 -1.40 -20.51 18.23
CA ALA A 204 -1.43 -21.86 18.80
C ALA A 204 -0.05 -22.45 19.12
N HIS A 205 1.03 -21.91 18.53
CA HIS A 205 2.40 -22.41 18.71
C HIS A 205 3.34 -21.31 19.24
N PRO A 206 3.23 -20.93 20.52
CA PRO A 206 4.03 -19.86 21.13
C PRO A 206 5.52 -20.18 21.22
N ASP A 207 5.90 -21.47 21.19
CA ASP A 207 7.26 -22.00 21.28
C ASP A 207 8.06 -21.93 19.97
N LYS A 208 7.41 -21.57 18.86
CA LYS A 208 8.02 -21.54 17.53
C LYS A 208 8.35 -20.13 17.07
N VAL A 209 9.35 -20.05 16.20
CA VAL A 209 9.79 -18.82 15.54
C VAL A 209 9.35 -18.88 14.08
N PHE A 210 8.85 -17.76 13.57
CA PHE A 210 8.28 -17.66 12.23
C PHE A 210 9.03 -16.61 11.41
N VAL A 211 9.40 -16.96 10.18
CA VAL A 211 9.82 -15.99 9.16
C VAL A 211 8.74 -15.98 8.10
N LEU A 212 8.00 -14.88 7.99
CA LEU A 212 6.81 -14.82 7.15
C LEU A 212 6.99 -13.81 6.01
N SER A 213 6.46 -14.12 4.83
CA SER A 213 6.42 -13.18 3.70
C SER A 213 5.62 -11.92 4.02
N ASP A 214 4.49 -12.07 4.73
CA ASP A 214 3.60 -10.95 5.12
C ASP A 214 3.57 -10.75 6.64
N LYS A 215 4.75 -10.59 7.27
CA LYS A 215 4.90 -10.40 8.74
C LYS A 215 3.88 -9.42 9.33
N ASN A 216 3.74 -8.23 8.73
CA ASN A 216 2.94 -7.15 9.30
C ASN A 216 1.45 -7.49 9.36
N VAL A 217 0.93 -8.15 8.32
CA VAL A 217 -0.49 -8.56 8.27
C VAL A 217 -0.76 -9.58 9.37
N VAL A 218 0.05 -10.63 9.44
CA VAL A 218 -0.13 -11.72 10.41
C VAL A 218 0.07 -11.21 11.84
N ALA A 219 1.12 -10.42 12.11
CA ALA A 219 1.38 -9.87 13.43
C ALA A 219 0.24 -8.95 13.92
N ASN A 220 -0.33 -8.14 13.02
CA ASN A 220 -1.48 -7.31 13.35
C ASN A 220 -2.72 -8.15 13.65
N ILE A 221 -3.03 -9.19 12.85
CA ILE A 221 -4.14 -10.10 13.14
C ILE A 221 -3.95 -10.76 14.50
N CYS A 222 -2.76 -11.27 14.80
CA CYS A 222 -2.43 -11.85 16.10
C CYS A 222 -2.69 -10.86 17.24
N TYR A 223 -2.26 -9.60 17.11
CA TYR A 223 -2.49 -8.57 18.12
C TYR A 223 -3.98 -8.24 18.29
N TYR A 224 -4.73 -8.09 17.20
CA TYR A 224 -6.17 -7.80 17.25
C TYR A 224 -6.98 -8.95 17.88
N VAL A 225 -6.60 -10.20 17.62
CA VAL A 225 -7.32 -11.37 18.12
C VAL A 225 -6.93 -11.70 19.56
N SER A 226 -5.65 -11.64 19.90
CA SER A 226 -5.14 -12.09 21.20
C SER A 226 -4.91 -10.98 22.21
N GLY A 227 -4.73 -9.73 21.76
CA GLY A 227 -4.29 -8.59 22.59
C GLY A 227 -2.79 -8.56 22.87
N TYR A 228 -2.01 -9.54 22.40
CA TYR A 228 -0.58 -9.64 22.65
C TYR A 228 0.26 -9.49 21.38
N SER A 229 1.39 -8.81 21.49
CA SER A 229 2.33 -8.67 20.38
C SER A 229 3.17 -9.94 20.19
N VAL A 230 3.19 -10.44 18.95
CA VAL A 230 4.04 -11.56 18.51
C VAL A 230 5.33 -11.09 17.83
N ALA A 231 5.63 -9.79 17.86
CA ALA A 231 6.74 -9.19 17.10
C ALA A 231 8.12 -9.78 17.41
N HIS A 232 8.32 -10.33 18.61
CA HIS A 232 9.58 -10.95 19.06
C HIS A 232 9.85 -12.34 18.46
N ARG A 233 8.85 -12.97 17.83
CA ARG A 233 8.96 -14.32 17.26
C ARG A 233 8.48 -14.43 15.82
N VAL A 234 8.10 -13.29 15.22
CA VAL A 234 7.68 -13.20 13.82
C VAL A 234 8.59 -12.21 13.12
N PHE A 235 9.37 -12.73 12.17
CA PHE A 235 10.39 -12.02 11.40
C PHE A 235 9.96 -11.91 9.94
N THR A 236 10.55 -10.96 9.22
CA THR A 236 10.31 -10.75 7.79
C THR A 236 11.48 -11.26 6.98
N PHE A 237 11.22 -11.65 5.74
CA PHE A 237 12.24 -11.77 4.71
C PHE A 237 12.48 -10.39 4.06
N PRO A 238 13.68 -10.08 3.53
CA PRO A 238 14.95 -10.82 3.60
C PRO A 238 15.56 -10.88 5.01
N LEU A 239 16.32 -11.95 5.29
CA LEU A 239 16.87 -12.24 6.62
C LEU A 239 17.90 -11.23 7.14
N GLY A 240 18.43 -10.34 6.30
CA GLY A 240 19.66 -9.57 6.58
C GLY A 240 19.72 -8.91 7.96
N VAL A 241 18.63 -8.24 8.39
CA VAL A 241 18.59 -7.54 9.69
C VAL A 241 18.36 -8.49 10.87
N HIS A 242 17.78 -9.66 10.63
CA HIS A 242 17.33 -10.60 11.66
C HIS A 242 18.18 -11.88 11.72
N LYS A 243 19.17 -12.03 10.83
CA LYS A 243 19.93 -13.27 10.66
C LYS A 243 20.64 -13.69 11.94
N GLU A 244 21.33 -12.77 12.61
CA GLU A 244 22.07 -13.08 13.85
C GLU A 244 21.13 -13.51 14.99
N GLU A 245 20.00 -12.82 15.14
CA GLU A 245 18.98 -13.13 16.13
C GLU A 245 18.38 -14.51 15.88
N LEU A 246 18.02 -14.81 14.63
CA LEU A 246 17.50 -16.11 14.23
C LEU A 246 18.51 -17.25 14.43
N LEU A 247 19.80 -17.00 14.16
CA LEU A 247 20.87 -17.98 14.43
C LEU A 247 21.03 -18.25 15.93
N CYS A 248 20.87 -17.23 16.78
CA CYS A 248 20.88 -17.38 18.24
C CYS A 248 19.71 -18.25 18.72
N LEU A 249 18.49 -17.92 18.30
CA LEU A 249 17.27 -18.69 18.62
C LEU A 249 17.38 -20.14 18.14
N GLN A 250 17.93 -20.37 16.94
CA GLN A 250 18.16 -21.72 16.43
C GLN A 250 19.17 -22.50 17.27
N LYS A 251 20.25 -21.87 17.76
CA LYS A 251 21.24 -22.49 18.65
C LYS A 251 20.65 -22.84 20.02
N GLU A 252 19.66 -22.08 20.47
CA GLU A 252 18.87 -22.36 21.68
C GLU A 252 17.83 -23.47 21.48
N GLY A 253 17.72 -24.01 20.27
CA GLY A 253 16.83 -25.13 19.94
C GLY A 253 15.44 -24.71 19.45
N ALA A 254 15.22 -23.42 19.15
CA ALA A 254 13.95 -22.96 18.60
C ALA A 254 13.71 -23.55 17.20
N VAL A 255 12.46 -23.95 16.94
CA VAL A 255 12.04 -24.42 15.61
C VAL A 255 11.66 -23.21 14.77
N VAL A 256 12.34 -23.03 13.63
CA VAL A 256 12.08 -21.96 12.67
C VAL A 256 11.18 -22.48 11.56
N LEU A 257 10.03 -21.82 11.37
CA LEU A 257 9.08 -22.10 10.30
C LEU A 257 9.00 -20.92 9.34
N THR A 258 8.81 -21.18 8.05
CA THR A 258 8.69 -20.14 7.01
C THR A 258 7.66 -20.49 5.96
N ASP A 259 6.92 -19.50 5.48
CA ASP A 259 6.06 -19.62 4.29
C ASP A 259 6.73 -19.07 3.02
N VAL A 260 7.90 -18.47 3.14
CA VAL A 260 8.60 -17.76 2.04
C VAL A 260 8.92 -18.68 0.86
N LEU A 261 9.17 -19.96 1.11
CA LEU A 261 9.59 -20.92 0.07
C LEU A 261 8.46 -21.36 -0.86
N SER A 262 7.21 -21.35 -0.39
CA SER A 262 6.07 -21.94 -1.09
C SER A 262 4.94 -20.94 -1.34
N ARG A 263 4.92 -19.81 -0.62
CA ARG A 263 3.85 -18.81 -0.71
C ARG A 263 3.89 -18.12 -2.06
N THR A 264 2.85 -18.36 -2.83
CA THR A 264 2.66 -17.71 -4.12
C THR A 264 2.07 -16.33 -3.89
N THR A 265 2.89 -15.30 -3.98
CA THR A 265 2.40 -13.92 -3.98
C THR A 265 2.14 -13.46 -5.42
N PRO A 266 1.05 -12.71 -5.66
CA PRO A 266 0.89 -12.05 -6.95
C PRO A 266 2.05 -11.08 -7.20
N LEU A 267 2.38 -10.92 -8.48
CA LEU A 267 3.45 -10.05 -8.95
C LEU A 267 3.41 -8.69 -8.22
N SER A 268 4.37 -8.49 -7.33
CA SER A 268 4.47 -7.31 -6.48
C SER A 268 5.81 -6.63 -6.71
N ARG A 269 5.93 -5.38 -6.24
CA ARG A 269 7.21 -4.67 -6.29
C ARG A 269 8.27 -5.39 -5.44
N GLY A 270 7.89 -5.87 -4.26
CA GLY A 270 8.77 -6.64 -3.37
C GLY A 270 9.30 -7.87 -4.07
N SER A 271 8.40 -8.68 -4.66
CA SER A 271 8.78 -9.92 -5.37
C SER A 271 9.64 -9.72 -6.62
N MET A 272 9.74 -8.50 -7.17
CA MET A 272 10.63 -8.19 -8.31
C MET A 272 12.02 -7.73 -7.86
N LEU A 273 12.14 -7.22 -6.64
CA LEU A 273 13.36 -6.63 -6.10
C LEU A 273 14.06 -7.55 -5.10
N GLU A 274 13.28 -8.39 -4.43
CA GLU A 274 13.73 -9.46 -3.54
C GLU A 274 14.04 -10.69 -4.39
N GLY A 275 15.13 -11.41 -4.08
CA GLY A 275 15.57 -12.61 -4.81
C GLY A 275 14.58 -13.77 -4.71
N ASP A 276 15.02 -15.00 -5.03
CA ASP A 276 14.14 -16.18 -5.07
C ASP A 276 13.56 -16.63 -3.70
N GLY A 277 13.78 -15.86 -2.64
CA GLY A 277 13.27 -16.12 -1.29
C GLY A 277 13.98 -17.27 -0.56
N SER A 278 14.93 -17.95 -1.20
CA SER A 278 15.61 -19.13 -0.64
C SER A 278 16.95 -18.80 0.02
N ASP A 279 17.50 -17.61 -0.26
CA ASP A 279 18.80 -17.18 0.27
C ASP A 279 18.84 -17.22 1.81
N GLY A 280 19.67 -18.12 2.33
CA GLY A 280 19.89 -18.30 3.76
C GLY A 280 19.03 -19.36 4.43
N PHE A 281 18.20 -20.10 3.69
CA PHE A 281 17.41 -21.23 4.20
C PHE A 281 17.90 -22.58 3.68
N ILE A 282 17.91 -23.58 4.56
CA ILE A 282 17.94 -25.01 4.20
C ILE A 282 16.59 -25.60 4.58
N PHE A 283 15.83 -26.05 3.59
CA PHE A 283 14.59 -26.77 3.79
C PHE A 283 14.84 -28.10 4.50
N GLU A 284 14.03 -28.40 5.53
CA GLU A 284 14.07 -29.68 6.25
C GLU A 284 12.82 -30.52 5.96
N GLU A 285 11.64 -29.98 6.24
CA GLU A 285 10.36 -30.68 6.06
C GLU A 285 9.20 -29.70 5.95
N THR A 286 8.12 -30.11 5.28
CA THR A 286 6.86 -29.37 5.30
C THR A 286 6.10 -29.68 6.58
N TYR A 287 5.75 -28.65 7.33
CA TYR A 287 5.11 -28.79 8.64
C TYR A 287 3.58 -28.79 8.54
N VAL A 288 3.02 -27.84 7.80
CA VAL A 288 1.57 -27.71 7.58
C VAL A 288 1.31 -27.03 6.24
N GLN A 289 0.16 -27.32 5.63
CA GLN A 289 -0.29 -26.69 4.40
C GLN A 289 -1.56 -25.88 4.62
N PHE A 290 -1.69 -24.80 3.86
CA PHE A 290 -2.83 -23.91 3.86
C PHE A 290 -3.33 -23.74 2.43
N ASP A 291 -4.65 -23.83 2.26
CA ASP A 291 -5.30 -23.47 1.02
C ASP A 291 -5.47 -21.95 0.95
N SER A 292 -5.06 -21.35 -0.17
CA SER A 292 -5.23 -19.93 -0.45
C SER A 292 -5.90 -19.70 -1.80
N PHE A 293 -6.30 -18.46 -2.07
CA PHE A 293 -6.86 -18.10 -3.37
C PHE A 293 -5.85 -18.25 -4.52
N TYR A 294 -4.55 -18.17 -4.23
CA TYR A 294 -3.47 -18.31 -5.22
C TYR A 294 -3.00 -19.75 -5.42
N GLY A 295 -3.53 -20.69 -4.63
CA GLY A 295 -3.08 -22.07 -4.56
C GLY A 295 -2.72 -22.48 -3.13
N THR A 296 -2.15 -23.67 -2.98
CA THR A 296 -1.70 -24.17 -1.69
C THR A 296 -0.32 -23.61 -1.36
N PHE A 297 -0.11 -23.21 -0.11
CA PHE A 297 1.23 -22.91 0.42
C PHE A 297 1.49 -23.70 1.70
N SER A 298 2.74 -23.80 2.10
CA SER A 298 3.18 -24.51 3.30
C SER A 298 3.90 -23.60 4.27
N LEU A 299 3.79 -23.93 5.56
CA LEU A 299 4.83 -23.59 6.51
C LEU A 299 5.85 -24.72 6.51
N ASP A 300 7.07 -24.39 6.09
CA ASP A 300 8.18 -25.30 6.01
C ASP A 300 9.13 -25.06 7.17
N ARG A 301 9.59 -26.15 7.77
CA ARG A 301 10.67 -26.10 8.74
C ARG A 301 11.97 -25.88 8.00
N VAL A 302 12.73 -24.91 8.48
CA VAL A 302 13.99 -24.52 7.86
C VAL A 302 15.09 -24.38 8.88
N ARG A 303 16.32 -24.51 8.38
CA ARG A 303 17.53 -24.14 9.10
C ARG A 303 18.15 -22.91 8.46
N ILE A 304 18.50 -21.92 9.27
CA ILE A 304 19.21 -20.72 8.84
C ILE A 304 20.69 -21.07 8.63
N VAL A 305 21.23 -20.69 7.47
CA VAL A 305 22.65 -20.88 7.12
C VAL A 305 23.49 -19.78 7.77
N GLU A 306 24.62 -20.14 8.39
CA GLU A 306 25.61 -19.19 8.90
C GLU A 306 26.25 -18.35 7.78
#